data_AF-A0A6M0EP68-F1
#
_entry.id   AF-A0A6M0EP68-F1
#
_cell.length_a   1.000
_cell.length_b   1.000
_cell.length_c   1.000
_cell.angle_alpha   90.00
_cell.angle_beta   90.00
_cell.angle_gamma   90.00
#
_symmetry.space_group_name_H-M   'P 1'
#
loop_
_entity.id
_entity.type
_entity.pdbx_description
1 polymer ?
#
loop_
_entity_poly.entity_id
_entity_poly.type
_entity_poly.pdbx_seq_one_letter_code
_entity_poly.pdbx_strand_id
1 'polypeptide(L)'
;MSYYISPRFLNKLSVHITKNFLNLPDVRVPLILGIHGRKGEGKSFQCELVFERMGVEVVHMSAGELESPDAGDPARLIRLRYREASEMSKVKGCMCVLMINDLDAGAGRFDRNTQYTVNTQLVHGTLMNIADNPTNVQLPGSYDSNPLRRIPIIVTGNDFSTLYEPLIRDGRMEKFYWEPDREDRIGVVSGIFAEDGLSSREIEQLVDTFPHQAIDFFSALRSRIYDEQILKFIDDIGLDKVSTRVVNSVEEPPKFDNPNFSIVRLIEFGKLIQAEQEQVDRMRLAREYNQDLQLVKQERGEEEMGGWGDGERGRGGDGEMGGWGDGEMGNTSRDAVKYNQQVPSMHVDLETQEQIRELLSQGCCLAIEYANERRFRSNAWKSSPVFHGNEASEAITALVDCLAEHRGEYVRLIGVDPKAKRRVLEKIIQRPHG
;
A
#
# COMPACT_ATOMS: atom_id res chain seq x y z
N MET A 1 0.00 29.18 -5.13
CA MET A 1 -1.00 28.14 -4.80
C MET A 1 -1.95 28.57 -3.68
N SER A 2 -3.22 28.82 -4.00
CA SER A 2 -4.29 28.95 -3.02
C SER A 2 -5.00 27.60 -2.86
N TYR A 3 -4.55 26.79 -1.91
CA TYR A 3 -5.20 25.50 -1.65
C TYR A 3 -6.61 25.72 -1.07
N TYR A 4 -7.56 24.90 -1.52
CA TYR A 4 -8.93 24.93 -1.03
C TYR A 4 -9.04 24.24 0.33
N ILE A 5 -9.71 24.91 1.27
CA ILE A 5 -10.06 24.35 2.58
C ILE A 5 -11.57 24.18 2.63
N SER A 6 -12.03 22.96 2.92
CA SER A 6 -13.45 22.70 3.09
C SER A 6 -14.02 23.55 4.25
N PRO A 7 -15.10 24.32 4.05
CA PRO A 7 -15.73 25.08 5.13
C PRO A 7 -16.16 24.20 6.31
N ARG A 8 -16.62 22.97 6.03
CA ARG A 8 -17.02 22.01 7.07
C ARG A 8 -15.82 21.60 7.92
N PHE A 9 -14.69 21.28 7.27
CA PHE A 9 -13.46 20.89 7.93
C PHE A 9 -12.87 22.06 8.73
N LEU A 10 -12.76 23.23 8.11
CA LEU A 10 -12.28 24.47 8.73
C LEU A 10 -13.08 24.81 9.98
N ASN A 11 -14.41 24.83 9.89
CA ASN A 11 -15.28 25.15 11.01
C ASN A 11 -15.12 24.12 12.13
N LYS A 12 -15.07 22.82 11.81
CA LYS A 12 -14.95 21.77 12.83
C LYS A 12 -13.64 21.88 13.60
N LEU A 13 -12.53 22.02 12.89
CA LEU A 13 -11.20 22.04 13.47
C LEU A 13 -10.94 23.36 14.22
N SER A 14 -11.28 24.50 13.64
CA SER A 14 -11.12 25.81 14.29
C SER A 14 -11.93 25.91 15.58
N VAL A 15 -13.20 25.49 15.56
CA VAL A 15 -14.04 25.47 16.76
C VAL A 15 -13.45 24.56 17.83
N HIS A 16 -12.97 23.36 17.49
CA HIS A 16 -12.36 22.45 18.47
C HIS A 16 -11.12 23.05 19.13
N ILE A 17 -10.21 23.62 18.33
CA ILE A 17 -8.98 24.26 18.82
C ILE A 17 -9.35 25.42 19.73
N THR A 18 -10.12 26.38 19.24
CA THR A 18 -10.46 27.60 19.99
C THR A 18 -11.23 27.27 21.27
N LYS A 19 -12.18 26.31 21.24
CA LYS A 19 -12.92 25.90 22.46
C LYS A 19 -12.00 25.37 23.57
N ASN A 20 -10.86 24.77 23.23
CA ASN A 20 -9.91 24.25 24.22
C ASN A 20 -9.04 25.33 24.88
N PHE A 21 -9.01 26.55 24.32
CA PHE A 21 -8.34 27.71 24.91
C PHE A 21 -9.31 28.68 25.61
N LEU A 22 -10.62 28.46 25.50
CA LEU A 22 -11.66 29.26 26.14
C LEU A 22 -12.15 28.60 27.44
N ASN A 23 -12.49 29.43 28.43
CA ASN A 23 -13.17 28.99 29.65
C ASN A 23 -14.69 29.15 29.46
N LEU A 24 -15.34 28.09 28.99
CA LEU A 24 -16.79 28.09 28.77
C LEU A 24 -17.52 27.62 30.05
N PRO A 25 -18.55 28.32 30.53
CA PRO A 25 -19.31 27.91 31.71
C PRO A 25 -20.13 26.65 31.42
N ASP A 26 -20.14 25.70 32.36
CA ASP A 26 -21.00 24.51 32.39
C ASP A 26 -20.93 23.58 31.17
N VAL A 27 -19.83 23.61 30.42
CA VAL A 27 -19.61 22.73 29.25
C VAL A 27 -18.32 21.94 29.41
N ARG A 28 -18.43 20.61 29.40
CA ARG A 28 -17.27 19.73 29.26
C ARG A 28 -16.79 19.76 27.81
N VAL A 29 -15.63 20.36 27.56
CA VAL A 29 -15.01 20.41 26.24
C VAL A 29 -14.12 19.16 26.05
N PRO A 30 -14.33 18.37 24.98
CA PRO A 30 -13.42 17.26 24.66
C PRO A 30 -12.03 17.79 24.32
N LEU A 31 -11.00 17.17 24.88
CA LEU A 31 -9.61 17.55 24.60
C LEU A 31 -9.17 17.03 23.22
N ILE A 32 -9.66 15.85 22.85
CA ILE A 32 -9.21 15.11 21.66
C ILE A 32 -10.25 15.24 20.56
N LEU A 33 -9.83 15.60 19.33
CA LEU A 33 -10.63 15.47 18.12
C LEU A 33 -10.06 14.35 17.26
N GLY A 34 -10.85 13.32 17.04
CA GLY A 34 -10.53 12.24 16.12
C GLY A 34 -11.13 12.48 14.74
N ILE A 35 -10.29 12.72 13.75
CA ILE A 35 -10.65 12.84 12.35
C ILE A 35 -10.41 11.48 11.65
N HIS A 36 -11.48 10.84 11.18
CA HIS A 36 -11.37 9.57 10.46
C HIS A 36 -12.12 9.58 9.13
N GLY A 37 -11.72 8.71 8.22
CA GLY A 37 -12.20 8.69 6.85
C GLY A 37 -11.29 7.85 5.96
N ARG A 38 -11.67 7.64 4.71
CA ARG A 38 -10.87 6.82 3.78
C ARG A 38 -9.45 7.39 3.60
N LYS A 39 -8.52 6.51 3.23
CA LYS A 39 -7.15 6.91 2.87
C LYS A 39 -7.21 7.80 1.62
N GLY A 40 -6.31 8.78 1.53
CA GLY A 40 -6.19 9.62 0.34
C GLY A 40 -7.13 10.83 0.28
N GLU A 41 -8.07 10.97 1.22
CA GLU A 41 -9.04 12.08 1.22
C GLU A 41 -8.51 13.41 1.80
N GLY A 42 -7.19 13.53 2.00
CA GLY A 42 -6.57 14.78 2.44
C GLY A 42 -6.83 15.19 3.89
N LYS A 43 -7.13 14.24 4.80
CA LYS A 43 -7.37 14.52 6.24
C LYS A 43 -6.25 15.35 6.87
N SER A 44 -5.01 14.86 6.81
CA SER A 44 -3.86 15.53 7.42
C SER A 44 -3.53 16.84 6.69
N PHE A 45 -3.63 16.84 5.35
CA PHE A 45 -3.41 18.04 4.55
C PHE A 45 -4.39 19.17 4.87
N GLN A 46 -5.69 18.88 4.99
CA GLN A 46 -6.70 19.85 5.42
C GLN A 46 -6.41 20.39 6.84
N CYS A 47 -5.86 19.57 7.75
CA CYS A 47 -5.42 20.05 9.06
C CYS A 47 -4.30 21.09 8.93
N GLU A 48 -3.25 20.80 8.14
CA GLU A 48 -2.14 21.74 7.93
C GLU A 48 -2.61 23.08 7.38
N LEU A 49 -3.49 23.06 6.37
CA LEU A 49 -4.03 24.29 5.79
C LEU A 49 -4.82 25.12 6.82
N VAL A 50 -5.56 24.46 7.73
CA VAL A 50 -6.27 25.14 8.81
C VAL A 50 -5.30 25.70 9.84
N PHE A 51 -4.27 24.96 10.23
CA PHE A 51 -3.27 25.42 11.18
C PHE A 51 -2.51 26.64 10.66
N GLU A 52 -2.06 26.59 9.40
CA GLU A 52 -1.40 27.71 8.71
C GLU A 52 -2.33 28.93 8.67
N ARG A 53 -3.59 28.75 8.26
CA ARG A 53 -4.57 29.84 8.20
C ARG A 53 -4.90 30.44 9.56
N MET A 54 -4.86 29.65 10.63
CA MET A 54 -5.09 30.11 12.00
C MET A 54 -3.82 30.66 12.68
N GLY A 55 -2.64 30.46 12.10
CA GLY A 55 -1.35 30.77 12.74
C GLY A 55 -1.11 29.94 14.01
N VAL A 56 -1.57 28.68 14.01
CA VAL A 56 -1.42 27.74 15.12
C VAL A 56 -0.12 26.96 14.94
N GLU A 57 0.64 26.82 16.02
CA GLU A 57 1.84 25.98 16.03
C GLU A 57 1.50 24.52 16.32
N VAL A 58 2.19 23.59 15.69
CA VAL A 58 1.84 22.17 15.76
C VAL A 58 3.05 21.36 16.20
N VAL A 59 2.85 20.52 17.21
CA VAL A 59 3.79 19.46 17.57
C VAL A 59 3.28 18.17 16.93
N HIS A 60 4.02 17.64 15.96
CA HIS A 60 3.65 16.42 15.25
C HIS A 60 4.16 15.17 15.96
N MET A 61 3.37 14.11 15.87
CA MET A 61 3.75 12.74 16.21
C MET A 61 3.29 11.80 15.11
N SER A 62 4.18 10.91 14.68
CA SER A 62 3.83 9.83 13.75
C SER A 62 3.32 8.58 14.48
N ALA A 63 2.56 7.74 13.80
CA ALA A 63 2.14 6.44 14.34
C ALA A 63 3.31 5.51 14.65
N GLY A 64 4.36 5.52 13.81
CA GLY A 64 5.55 4.70 14.01
C GLY A 64 6.33 5.06 15.28
N GLU A 65 6.26 6.31 15.74
CA GLU A 65 6.82 6.73 17.04
C GLU A 65 6.06 6.15 18.24
N LEU A 66 4.85 5.62 18.02
CA LEU A 66 4.03 4.97 19.05
C LEU A 66 4.27 3.46 19.13
N GLU A 67 5.14 2.93 18.28
CA GLU A 67 5.61 1.55 18.31
C GLU A 67 7.04 1.50 18.86
N SER A 68 7.24 0.78 19.95
CA SER A 68 8.56 0.61 20.56
C SER A 68 8.72 -0.80 21.12
N PRO A 69 9.91 -1.41 21.04
CA PRO A 69 10.20 -2.66 21.74
C PRO A 69 10.15 -2.49 23.27
N ASP A 70 10.35 -1.26 23.76
CA ASP A 70 10.35 -0.94 25.18
C ASP A 70 8.95 -0.55 25.67
N ALA A 71 8.40 -1.37 26.56
CA ALA A 71 7.06 -1.15 27.12
C ALA A 71 6.98 0.21 27.84
N GLY A 72 6.02 1.04 27.44
CA GLY A 72 5.73 2.32 28.08
C GLY A 72 6.52 3.52 27.54
N ASP A 73 7.48 3.33 26.64
CA ASP A 73 8.13 4.45 25.95
C ASP A 73 7.15 5.27 25.09
N PRO A 74 6.20 4.66 24.35
CA PRO A 74 5.15 5.41 23.63
C PRO A 74 4.32 6.31 24.55
N ALA A 75 3.98 5.82 25.74
CA ALA A 75 3.25 6.58 26.75
C ALA A 75 4.07 7.77 27.27
N ARG A 76 5.37 7.57 27.51
CA ARG A 76 6.30 8.63 27.91
C ARG A 76 6.44 9.69 26.82
N LEU A 77 6.54 9.27 25.55
CA LEU A 77 6.69 10.17 24.40
C LEU A 77 5.48 11.09 24.23
N ILE A 78 4.25 10.56 24.32
CA ILE A 78 3.03 11.38 24.25
C ILE A 78 3.05 12.48 25.33
N ARG A 79 3.43 12.13 26.57
CA ARG A 79 3.53 13.10 27.68
C ARG A 79 4.58 14.17 27.42
N LEU A 80 5.73 13.76 26.86
CA LEU A 80 6.81 14.69 26.50
C LEU A 80 6.35 15.69 25.44
N ARG A 81 5.77 15.21 24.34
CA ARG A 81 5.27 16.04 23.23
C ARG A 81 4.12 16.96 23.65
N TYR A 82 3.24 16.50 24.52
CA TYR A 82 2.19 17.34 25.10
C TYR A 82 2.78 18.49 25.94
N ARG A 83 3.80 18.20 26.78
CA ARG A 83 4.49 19.23 27.57
C ARG A 83 5.25 20.22 26.69
N GLU A 84 5.89 19.73 25.62
CA GLU A 84 6.55 20.56 24.61
C GLU A 84 5.56 21.55 23.98
N ALA A 85 4.39 21.09 23.55
CA ALA A 85 3.35 21.96 22.99
C ALA A 85 2.83 22.98 24.02
N SER A 86 2.68 22.58 25.30
CA SER A 86 2.29 23.49 26.38
C SER A 86 3.31 24.61 26.59
N GLU A 87 4.60 24.26 26.64
CA GLU A 87 5.66 25.25 26.83
C GLU A 87 5.79 26.15 25.59
N MET A 88 5.67 25.58 24.38
CA MET A 88 5.67 26.34 23.14
C MET A 88 4.55 27.38 23.11
N SER A 89 3.33 27.01 23.50
CA SER A 89 2.19 27.94 23.56
C SER A 89 2.44 29.06 24.57
N LYS A 90 3.06 28.74 25.71
CA LYS A 90 3.39 29.72 26.75
C LYS A 90 4.49 30.69 26.31
N VAL A 91 5.56 30.19 25.68
CA VAL A 91 6.73 30.99 25.28
C VAL A 91 6.45 31.84 24.04
N LYS A 92 5.82 31.26 23.01
CA LYS A 92 5.49 31.98 21.78
C LYS A 92 4.25 32.87 21.91
N GLY A 93 3.37 32.59 22.88
CA GLY A 93 2.14 33.35 23.09
C GLY A 93 1.06 33.11 22.03
N CYS A 94 1.14 32.00 21.30
CA CYS A 94 0.16 31.59 20.30
C CYS A 94 -0.52 30.26 20.69
N MET A 95 -1.62 29.94 20.00
CA MET A 95 -2.27 28.64 20.16
C MET A 95 -1.35 27.54 19.64
N CYS A 96 -1.27 26.42 20.37
CA CYS A 96 -0.56 25.23 19.93
C CYS A 96 -1.46 24.00 19.97
N VAL A 97 -1.16 23.04 19.10
CA VAL A 97 -1.87 21.76 18.98
C VAL A 97 -0.86 20.61 19.03
N LEU A 98 -1.24 19.51 19.67
CA LEU A 98 -0.57 18.22 19.50
C LEU A 98 -1.29 17.42 18.41
N MET A 99 -0.62 17.11 17.31
CA MET A 99 -1.19 16.33 16.20
C MET A 99 -0.56 14.94 16.15
N ILE A 100 -1.39 13.90 16.23
CA ILE A 100 -0.98 12.50 16.12
C ILE A 100 -1.54 11.94 14.81
N ASN A 101 -0.65 11.64 13.87
CA ASN A 101 -1.01 11.18 12.53
C ASN A 101 -1.13 9.66 12.46
N ASP A 102 -2.08 9.20 11.63
CA ASP A 102 -2.33 7.78 11.31
C ASP A 102 -2.33 6.81 12.50
N LEU A 103 -3.01 7.17 13.60
CA LEU A 103 -2.97 6.39 14.85
C LEU A 103 -3.38 4.91 14.64
N ASP A 104 -4.31 4.63 13.73
CA ASP A 104 -4.74 3.27 13.40
C ASP A 104 -3.68 2.44 12.66
N ALA A 105 -2.70 3.07 12.00
CA ALA A 105 -1.58 2.37 11.39
C ALA A 105 -0.53 1.86 12.41
N GLY A 106 -0.49 2.44 13.62
CA GLY A 106 0.43 2.01 14.70
C GLY A 106 -0.27 1.45 15.96
N ALA A 107 -1.59 1.56 16.05
CA ALA A 107 -2.38 1.12 17.21
C ALA A 107 -3.65 0.33 16.83
N GLY A 108 -3.95 0.15 15.55
CA GLY A 108 -5.12 -0.58 15.05
C GLY A 108 -4.81 -2.04 14.72
N ARG A 109 -5.80 -2.93 14.89
CA ARG A 109 -5.70 -4.34 14.51
C ARG A 109 -5.52 -4.47 13.01
N PHE A 110 -4.44 -5.11 12.55
CA PHE A 110 -4.29 -5.49 11.15
C PHE A 110 -4.90 -6.87 10.83
N ASP A 111 -5.20 -7.71 11.83
CA ASP A 111 -5.85 -9.00 11.59
C ASP A 111 -6.79 -9.41 12.74
N ARG A 112 -7.78 -10.26 12.44
CA ARG A 112 -8.65 -10.90 13.45
C ARG A 112 -7.85 -11.74 14.46
N ASN A 113 -6.60 -12.07 14.16
CA ASN A 113 -5.72 -12.92 14.96
C ASN A 113 -4.63 -12.15 15.74
N THR A 114 -4.45 -10.84 15.55
CA THR A 114 -3.45 -10.06 16.32
C THR A 114 -4.08 -9.46 17.58
N GLN A 115 -3.64 -9.92 18.76
CA GLN A 115 -3.99 -9.32 20.05
C GLN A 115 -3.45 -7.87 20.12
N TYR A 116 -4.15 -7.00 20.86
CA TYR A 116 -3.63 -5.66 21.18
C TYR A 116 -2.24 -5.77 21.79
N THR A 117 -1.27 -5.02 21.26
CA THR A 117 0.04 -4.93 21.93
C THR A 117 -0.15 -4.18 23.26
N VAL A 118 0.67 -4.51 24.27
CA VAL A 118 0.68 -3.79 25.56
C VAL A 118 0.86 -2.28 25.35
N ASN A 119 1.61 -1.90 24.32
CA ASN A 119 1.84 -0.50 23.94
C ASN A 119 0.56 0.23 23.53
N THR A 120 -0.32 -0.39 22.73
CA THR A 120 -1.61 0.21 22.34
C THR A 120 -2.48 0.53 23.56
N GLN A 121 -2.54 -0.39 24.54
CA GLN A 121 -3.30 -0.15 25.77
C GLN A 121 -2.70 1.00 26.60
N LEU A 122 -1.39 1.08 26.69
CA LEU A 122 -0.68 2.16 27.39
C LEU A 122 -0.85 3.53 26.70
N VAL A 123 -0.87 3.56 25.36
CA VAL A 123 -1.16 4.76 24.58
C VAL A 123 -2.58 5.26 24.88
N HIS A 124 -3.59 4.39 24.79
CA HIS A 124 -4.97 4.76 25.13
C HIS A 124 -5.10 5.20 26.59
N GLY A 125 -4.50 4.47 27.52
CA GLY A 125 -4.42 4.82 28.95
C GLY A 125 -3.84 6.21 29.18
N THR A 126 -2.78 6.54 28.45
CA THR A 126 -2.11 7.85 28.56
C THR A 126 -2.97 8.97 28.01
N LEU A 127 -3.60 8.78 26.85
CA LEU A 127 -4.53 9.75 26.27
C LEU A 127 -5.73 10.02 27.20
N MET A 128 -6.28 8.98 27.84
CA MET A 128 -7.35 9.15 28.83
C MET A 128 -6.89 9.99 30.02
N ASN A 129 -5.72 9.66 30.59
CA ASN A 129 -5.16 10.38 31.72
C ASN A 129 -4.91 11.87 31.41
N ILE A 130 -4.40 12.16 30.21
CA ILE A 130 -4.18 13.54 29.75
C ILE A 130 -5.52 14.27 29.55
N ALA A 131 -6.51 13.61 28.96
CA ALA A 131 -7.83 14.20 28.74
C ALA A 131 -8.57 14.54 30.05
N ASP A 132 -8.39 13.73 31.10
CA ASP A 132 -8.98 14.00 32.42
C ASP A 132 -8.28 15.16 33.14
N ASN A 133 -6.96 15.26 33.02
CA ASN A 133 -6.15 16.24 33.76
C ASN A 133 -5.18 16.99 32.81
N PRO A 134 -5.69 17.81 31.88
CA PRO A 134 -4.88 18.41 30.81
C PRO A 134 -3.86 19.44 31.29
N THR A 135 -4.03 19.96 32.51
CA THR A 135 -3.11 20.93 33.13
C THR A 135 -2.09 20.25 34.04
N ASN A 136 -2.15 18.93 34.24
CA ASN A 136 -1.27 18.17 35.11
C ASN A 136 -0.76 16.90 34.43
N VAL A 137 0.14 17.08 33.45
CA VAL A 137 0.75 15.97 32.69
C VAL A 137 2.20 15.81 33.13
N GLN A 138 2.44 14.84 34.03
CA GLN A 138 3.76 14.53 34.57
C GLN A 138 4.51 13.50 33.71
N LEU A 139 5.85 13.51 33.79
CA LEU A 139 6.69 12.46 33.24
C LEU A 139 6.98 11.41 34.33
N PRO A 140 7.04 10.10 34.00
CA PRO A 140 7.40 9.09 34.98
C PRO A 140 8.74 9.43 35.66
N GLY A 141 8.74 9.52 36.99
CA GLY A 141 9.93 9.86 37.78
C GLY A 141 10.25 11.36 37.91
N SER A 142 9.48 12.25 37.30
CA SER A 142 9.64 13.70 37.44
C SER A 142 8.29 14.36 37.75
N TYR A 143 8.20 15.03 38.90
CA TYR A 143 6.98 15.66 39.39
C TYR A 143 7.19 17.17 39.53
N ASP A 144 6.46 17.92 38.72
CA ASP A 144 6.45 19.38 38.73
C ASP A 144 5.08 19.87 39.20
N SER A 145 5.06 20.75 40.20
CA SER A 145 3.82 21.33 40.73
C SER A 145 3.24 22.43 39.85
N ASN A 146 3.98 22.94 38.86
CA ASN A 146 3.52 24.00 37.99
C ASN A 146 2.47 23.49 36.98
N PRO A 147 1.29 24.12 36.92
CA PRO A 147 0.26 23.71 35.97
C PRO A 147 0.66 24.03 34.53
N LEU A 148 0.38 23.10 33.63
CA LEU A 148 0.58 23.24 32.19
C LEU A 148 -0.57 24.01 31.54
N ARG A 149 -0.33 24.55 30.35
CA ARG A 149 -1.41 25.02 29.46
C ARG A 149 -2.16 23.80 28.94
N ARG A 150 -3.49 23.91 28.87
CA ARG A 150 -4.34 22.93 28.19
C ARG A 150 -4.07 22.99 26.69
N ILE A 151 -3.67 21.87 26.10
CA ILE A 151 -3.36 21.77 24.66
C ILE A 151 -4.36 20.83 23.98
N PRO A 152 -5.12 21.27 22.97
CA PRO A 152 -5.97 20.38 22.18
C PRO A 152 -5.13 19.32 21.44
N ILE A 153 -5.68 18.10 21.37
CA ILE A 153 -5.05 16.98 20.67
C ILE A 153 -5.89 16.67 19.43
N ILE A 154 -5.26 16.62 18.26
CA ILE A 154 -5.88 16.20 16.99
C ILE A 154 -5.31 14.85 16.62
N VAL A 155 -6.17 13.88 16.32
CA VAL A 155 -5.78 12.54 15.93
C VAL A 155 -6.39 12.23 14.58
N THR A 156 -5.59 11.78 13.62
CA THR A 156 -6.09 11.29 12.33
C THR A 156 -5.98 9.78 12.23
N GLY A 157 -6.90 9.15 11.51
CA GLY A 157 -6.78 7.73 11.13
C GLY A 157 -7.78 7.35 10.05
N ASN A 158 -7.78 6.09 9.62
CA ASN A 158 -8.71 5.60 8.61
C ASN A 158 -10.03 5.13 9.21
N ASP A 159 -9.95 4.29 10.25
CA ASP A 159 -11.14 3.80 10.94
C ASP A 159 -10.99 3.83 12.46
N PHE A 160 -11.95 4.50 13.11
CA PHE A 160 -12.05 4.62 14.56
C PHE A 160 -13.16 3.74 15.16
N SER A 161 -13.74 2.83 14.37
CA SER A 161 -14.68 1.81 14.86
C SER A 161 -14.02 0.86 15.87
N THR A 162 -12.72 0.59 15.69
CA THR A 162 -11.92 -0.31 16.53
C THR A 162 -11.16 0.40 17.64
N LEU A 163 -11.20 1.74 17.69
CA LEU A 163 -10.60 2.53 18.76
C LEU A 163 -11.29 2.23 20.10
N TYR A 164 -10.49 2.23 21.15
CA TYR A 164 -10.90 1.93 22.52
C TYR A 164 -12.10 2.77 22.98
N GLU A 165 -13.26 2.14 23.17
CA GLU A 165 -14.55 2.77 23.51
C GLU A 165 -14.51 3.75 24.71
N PRO A 166 -13.71 3.52 25.77
CA PRO A 166 -13.61 4.43 26.91
C PRO A 166 -13.12 5.86 26.62
N LEU A 167 -12.37 6.08 25.53
CA LEU A 167 -11.99 7.46 25.13
C LEU A 167 -13.20 8.27 24.62
N ILE A 168 -14.18 7.59 24.02
CA ILE A 168 -15.32 8.21 23.35
C ILE A 168 -16.47 8.40 24.33
N ARG A 169 -16.76 7.41 25.18
CA ARG A 169 -17.91 7.40 26.09
C ARG A 169 -17.86 8.48 27.18
N ASP A 170 -16.68 8.89 27.60
CA ASP A 170 -16.51 9.83 28.73
C ASP A 170 -16.52 11.33 28.34
N GLY A 171 -16.72 11.63 27.05
CA GLY A 171 -16.68 13.00 26.53
C GLY A 171 -15.26 13.59 26.45
N ARG A 172 -14.24 12.74 26.50
CA ARG A 172 -12.81 13.10 26.35
C ARG A 172 -12.44 13.35 24.89
N MET A 173 -13.05 12.59 23.98
CA MET A 173 -12.79 12.60 22.55
C MET A 173 -14.07 12.83 21.76
N GLU A 174 -14.01 13.70 20.76
CA GLU A 174 -15.04 13.86 19.74
C GLU A 174 -14.62 13.19 18.43
N LYS A 175 -15.54 12.49 17.77
CA LYS A 175 -15.30 11.89 16.44
C LYS A 175 -15.81 12.80 15.34
N PHE A 176 -15.03 12.94 14.29
CA PHE A 176 -15.37 13.65 13.07
C PHE A 176 -15.08 12.76 11.86
N TYR A 177 -16.15 12.34 11.18
CA TYR A 177 -16.03 11.60 9.93
C TYR A 177 -15.84 12.58 8.76
N TRP A 178 -14.71 12.42 8.09
CA TRP A 178 -14.33 13.16 6.90
C TRP A 178 -14.46 12.29 5.65
N GLU A 179 -15.41 12.67 4.82
CA GLU A 179 -15.60 12.20 3.47
C GLU A 179 -15.98 13.46 2.67
N PRO A 180 -15.15 13.90 1.72
CA PRO A 180 -15.40 15.10 0.94
C PRO A 180 -16.59 14.86 0.02
N ASP A 181 -17.56 15.76 0.03
CA ASP A 181 -18.66 15.73 -0.92
C ASP A 181 -18.21 16.22 -2.31
N ARG A 182 -19.14 16.27 -3.27
CA ARG A 182 -18.81 16.71 -4.65
C ARG A 182 -18.25 18.13 -4.66
N GLU A 183 -18.78 19.05 -3.85
CA GLU A 183 -18.33 20.45 -3.81
C GLU A 183 -16.93 20.56 -3.21
N ASP A 184 -16.68 19.86 -2.10
CA ASP A 184 -15.36 19.76 -1.47
C ASP A 184 -14.34 19.20 -2.47
N ARG A 185 -14.69 18.15 -3.21
CA ARG A 185 -13.83 17.54 -4.23
C ARG A 185 -13.50 18.50 -5.36
N ILE A 186 -14.49 19.20 -5.92
CA ILE A 186 -14.28 20.21 -6.95
C ILE A 186 -13.36 21.31 -6.43
N GLY A 187 -13.60 21.79 -5.20
CA GLY A 187 -12.76 22.80 -4.57
C GLY A 187 -11.30 22.36 -4.45
N VAL A 188 -11.06 21.16 -3.92
CA VAL A 188 -9.70 20.62 -3.76
C VAL A 188 -9.02 20.40 -5.11
N VAL A 189 -9.71 19.78 -6.08
CA VAL A 189 -9.15 19.54 -7.42
C VAL A 189 -8.89 20.86 -8.15
N SER A 190 -9.77 21.85 -8.02
CA SER A 190 -9.51 23.20 -8.54
C SER A 190 -8.27 23.84 -7.91
N GLY A 191 -8.00 23.58 -6.63
CA GLY A 191 -6.77 24.04 -5.96
C GLY A 191 -5.51 23.34 -6.48
N ILE A 192 -5.60 22.04 -6.78
CA ILE A 192 -4.50 21.24 -7.36
C ILE A 192 -4.11 21.77 -8.74
N PHE A 193 -5.10 22.11 -9.58
CA PHE A 193 -4.89 22.56 -10.96
C PHE A 193 -4.99 24.08 -11.16
N ALA A 194 -4.88 24.87 -10.09
CA ALA A 194 -5.12 26.32 -10.12
C ALA A 194 -4.18 27.08 -11.08
N GLU A 195 -2.95 26.58 -11.24
CA GLU A 195 -1.90 27.20 -12.07
C GLU A 195 -1.85 26.60 -13.50
N ASP A 196 -2.74 25.63 -13.80
CA ASP A 196 -2.69 24.82 -15.01
C ASP A 196 -3.71 25.24 -16.08
N GLY A 197 -4.49 26.30 -15.82
CA GLY A 197 -5.35 26.95 -16.82
C GLY A 197 -6.66 26.24 -17.15
N LEU A 198 -7.10 25.29 -16.32
CA LEU A 198 -8.37 24.58 -16.50
C LEU A 198 -9.59 25.45 -16.15
N SER A 199 -10.64 25.36 -16.95
CA SER A 199 -11.93 25.98 -16.64
C SER A 199 -12.69 25.19 -15.56
N SER A 200 -13.59 25.86 -14.84
CA SER A 200 -14.42 25.21 -13.81
C SER A 200 -15.22 24.02 -14.35
N ARG A 201 -15.68 24.10 -15.61
CA ARG A 201 -16.40 23.00 -16.27
C ARG A 201 -15.52 21.78 -16.51
N GLU A 202 -14.25 21.98 -16.86
CA GLU A 202 -13.30 20.89 -17.06
C GLU A 202 -12.93 20.22 -15.74
N ILE A 203 -12.79 21.00 -14.65
CA ILE A 203 -12.57 20.45 -13.31
C ILE A 203 -13.77 19.60 -12.87
N GLU A 204 -14.99 20.11 -13.05
CA GLU A 204 -16.21 19.35 -12.77
C GLU A 204 -16.27 18.05 -13.59
N GLN A 205 -15.99 18.14 -14.90
CA GLN A 205 -15.93 16.98 -15.77
C GLN A 205 -14.89 15.96 -15.29
N LEU A 206 -13.71 16.40 -14.85
CA LEU A 206 -12.65 15.52 -14.35
C LEU A 206 -13.09 14.79 -13.08
N VAL A 207 -13.68 15.51 -12.13
CA VAL A 207 -14.19 14.93 -10.88
C VAL A 207 -15.32 13.93 -11.15
N ASP A 208 -16.25 14.29 -12.04
CA ASP A 208 -17.40 13.45 -12.39
C ASP A 208 -17.00 12.21 -13.20
N THR A 209 -15.86 12.26 -13.91
CA THR A 209 -15.30 11.10 -14.62
C THR A 209 -14.71 10.07 -13.67
N PHE A 210 -14.19 10.50 -12.51
CA PHE A 210 -13.54 9.63 -11.52
C PHE A 210 -14.21 9.73 -10.12
N PRO A 211 -15.51 9.41 -9.99
CA PRO A 211 -16.29 9.68 -8.78
C PRO A 211 -15.90 8.79 -7.60
N HIS A 212 -15.23 7.67 -7.83
CA HIS A 212 -14.82 6.73 -6.77
C HIS A 212 -13.34 6.87 -6.37
N GLN A 213 -12.61 7.74 -7.06
CA GLN A 213 -11.21 8.01 -6.74
C GLN A 213 -11.10 8.99 -5.57
N ALA A 214 -10.11 8.78 -4.71
CA ALA A 214 -9.79 9.68 -3.60
C ALA A 214 -9.11 10.97 -4.11
N ILE A 215 -8.97 11.96 -3.25
CA ILE A 215 -8.33 13.25 -3.63
C ILE A 215 -6.88 13.07 -4.08
N ASP A 216 -6.11 12.18 -3.43
CA ASP A 216 -4.71 11.92 -3.77
C ASP A 216 -4.51 11.45 -5.23
N PHE A 217 -5.48 10.74 -5.81
CA PHE A 217 -5.48 10.37 -7.22
C PHE A 217 -5.29 11.58 -8.14
N PHE A 218 -5.96 12.70 -7.89
CA PHE A 218 -5.84 13.89 -8.74
C PHE A 218 -4.48 14.58 -8.60
N SER A 219 -3.88 14.54 -7.40
CA SER A 219 -2.51 15.00 -7.20
C SER A 219 -1.49 14.12 -7.92
N ALA A 220 -1.65 12.79 -7.86
CA ALA A 220 -0.83 11.84 -8.60
C ALA A 220 -0.99 11.98 -10.11
N LEU A 221 -2.21 12.25 -10.58
CA LEU A 221 -2.51 12.51 -11.99
C LEU A 221 -1.75 13.74 -12.50
N ARG A 222 -1.76 14.84 -11.74
CA ARG A 222 -1.00 16.05 -12.07
C ARG A 222 0.50 15.75 -12.15
N SER A 223 1.05 15.02 -11.18
CA SER A 223 2.46 14.63 -11.17
C SER A 223 2.83 13.77 -12.38
N ARG A 224 2.00 12.78 -12.74
CA ARG A 224 2.29 11.83 -13.83
C ARG A 224 2.39 12.50 -15.20
N ILE A 225 1.74 13.64 -15.40
CA ILE A 225 1.86 14.40 -16.66
C ILE A 225 3.26 15.00 -16.81
N TYR A 226 3.96 15.33 -15.72
CA TYR A 226 5.35 15.78 -15.77
C TYR A 226 6.33 14.67 -16.13
N ASP A 227 5.98 13.39 -15.90
CA ASP A 227 6.87 12.26 -16.17
C ASP A 227 7.29 12.20 -17.64
N GLU A 228 6.44 12.60 -18.59
CA GLU A 228 6.81 12.69 -20.01
C GLU A 228 7.97 13.68 -20.25
N GLN A 229 7.94 14.85 -19.59
CA GLN A 229 9.01 15.84 -19.73
C GLN A 229 10.28 15.38 -19.02
N ILE A 230 10.13 14.73 -17.86
CA ILE A 230 11.26 14.18 -17.12
C ILE A 230 11.92 13.06 -17.93
N LEU A 231 11.15 12.19 -18.60
CA LEU A 231 11.67 11.14 -19.45
C LEU A 231 12.43 11.72 -20.64
N LYS A 232 11.87 12.73 -21.30
CA LYS A 232 12.58 13.46 -22.37
C LYS A 232 13.88 14.10 -21.87
N PHE A 233 13.87 14.71 -20.69
CA PHE A 233 15.07 15.26 -20.07
C PHE A 233 16.13 14.19 -19.78
N ILE A 234 15.72 13.01 -19.29
CA ILE A 234 16.62 11.88 -19.09
C ILE A 234 17.23 11.42 -20.42
N ASP A 235 16.43 11.36 -21.49
CA ASP A 235 16.90 10.96 -22.83
C ASP A 235 17.88 12.00 -23.42
N ASP A 236 17.60 13.29 -23.26
CA ASP A 236 18.44 14.38 -23.78
C ASP A 236 19.80 14.46 -23.07
N ILE A 237 19.84 14.22 -21.75
CA ILE A 237 21.09 14.21 -20.97
C ILE A 237 21.84 12.87 -21.08
N GLY A 238 21.09 11.78 -21.23
CA GLY A 238 21.55 10.41 -21.16
C GLY A 238 21.46 9.82 -19.75
N LEU A 239 20.99 8.57 -19.67
CA LEU A 239 20.75 7.84 -18.42
C LEU A 239 22.01 7.78 -17.51
N ASP A 240 23.20 7.65 -18.10
CA ASP A 240 24.46 7.55 -17.35
C ASP A 240 24.87 8.88 -16.67
N LYS A 241 24.34 10.01 -17.16
CA LYS A 241 24.76 11.36 -16.75
C LYS A 241 23.72 12.09 -15.93
N VAL A 242 22.45 11.65 -15.95
CA VAL A 242 21.35 12.35 -15.27
C VAL A 242 21.57 12.47 -13.76
N SER A 243 22.14 11.45 -13.12
CA SER A 243 22.44 11.47 -11.68
C SER A 243 23.37 12.63 -11.32
N THR A 244 24.47 12.79 -12.06
CA THR A 244 25.43 13.87 -11.83
C THR A 244 24.81 15.23 -12.19
N ARG A 245 24.05 15.29 -13.30
CA ARG A 245 23.40 16.54 -13.75
C ARG A 245 22.37 17.09 -12.76
N VAL A 246 21.69 16.21 -12.01
CA VAL A 246 20.64 16.60 -11.06
C VAL A 246 21.19 16.86 -9.66
N VAL A 247 22.10 16.03 -9.16
CA VAL A 247 22.53 16.07 -7.75
C VAL A 247 23.82 16.87 -7.54
N ASN A 248 24.74 16.83 -8.51
CA ASN A 248 26.10 17.35 -8.36
C ASN A 248 26.52 18.15 -9.60
N SER A 249 25.75 19.17 -9.92
CA SER A 249 26.01 20.08 -11.04
C SER A 249 26.22 21.51 -10.53
N VAL A 250 27.15 22.22 -11.15
CA VAL A 250 27.36 23.67 -11.00
C VAL A 250 26.46 24.49 -11.95
N GLU A 251 25.80 23.83 -12.90
CA GLU A 251 24.81 24.46 -13.77
C GLU A 251 23.50 24.76 -13.02
N GLU A 252 22.70 25.69 -13.55
CA GLU A 252 21.37 25.92 -13.01
C GLU A 252 20.51 24.63 -13.02
N PRO A 253 19.61 24.46 -12.02
CA PRO A 253 18.63 23.39 -12.02
C PRO A 253 17.82 23.38 -13.33
N PRO A 254 17.50 22.20 -13.88
CA PRO A 254 16.69 22.12 -15.08
C PRO A 254 15.33 22.78 -14.83
N LYS A 255 14.92 23.64 -15.77
CA LYS A 255 13.62 24.30 -15.75
C LYS A 255 12.68 23.52 -16.65
N PHE A 256 11.50 23.21 -16.12
CA PHE A 256 10.44 22.51 -16.85
C PHE A 256 9.31 23.48 -17.10
N ASP A 257 8.82 23.50 -18.34
CA ASP A 257 7.64 24.29 -18.69
C ASP A 257 6.37 23.59 -18.18
N ASN A 258 5.32 24.35 -17.87
CA ASN A 258 4.05 23.74 -17.50
C ASN A 258 3.52 22.87 -18.65
N PRO A 259 3.30 21.55 -18.42
CA PRO A 259 2.76 20.67 -19.43
C PRO A 259 1.38 21.10 -19.92
N ASN A 260 0.96 20.55 -21.07
CA ASN A 260 -0.42 20.71 -21.52
C ASN A 260 -1.36 19.86 -20.65
N PHE A 261 -2.07 20.52 -19.72
CA PHE A 261 -3.08 19.91 -18.86
C PHE A 261 -4.47 19.85 -19.47
N SER A 262 -4.61 19.72 -20.80
CA SER A 262 -5.93 19.58 -21.43
C SER A 262 -6.78 18.46 -20.78
N ILE A 263 -8.08 18.68 -20.67
CA ILE A 263 -9.01 17.73 -20.06
C ILE A 263 -8.95 16.33 -20.71
N VAL A 264 -8.73 16.27 -22.02
CA VAL A 264 -8.61 15.01 -22.77
C VAL A 264 -7.44 14.19 -22.25
N ARG A 265 -6.27 14.83 -22.07
CA ARG A 265 -5.06 14.18 -21.60
C ARG A 265 -5.17 13.78 -20.12
N LEU A 266 -5.79 14.61 -19.28
CA LEU A 266 -6.07 14.27 -17.88
C LEU A 266 -6.95 13.02 -17.77
N ILE A 267 -7.99 12.91 -18.59
CA ILE A 267 -8.87 11.73 -18.60
C ILE A 267 -8.12 10.48 -19.10
N GLU A 268 -7.29 10.61 -20.13
CA GLU A 268 -6.47 9.51 -20.65
C GLU A 268 -5.53 8.96 -19.58
N PHE A 269 -4.71 9.82 -18.97
CA PHE A 269 -3.79 9.44 -17.91
C PHE A 269 -4.53 8.93 -16.67
N GLY A 270 -5.66 9.53 -16.31
CA GLY A 270 -6.47 9.09 -15.19
C GLY A 270 -6.98 7.65 -15.36
N LYS A 271 -7.41 7.28 -16.58
CA LYS A 271 -7.82 5.90 -16.89
C LYS A 271 -6.66 4.91 -16.81
N LEU A 272 -5.45 5.31 -17.22
CA LEU A 272 -4.26 4.47 -17.09
C LEU A 272 -3.91 4.21 -15.62
N ILE A 273 -3.90 5.26 -14.79
CA ILE A 273 -3.65 5.12 -13.34
C ILE A 273 -4.72 4.23 -12.69
N GLN A 274 -5.98 4.42 -13.04
CA GLN A 274 -7.08 3.59 -12.52
C GLN A 274 -6.91 2.11 -12.91
N ALA A 275 -6.55 1.83 -14.16
CA ALA A 275 -6.32 0.46 -14.62
C ALA A 275 -5.15 -0.22 -13.87
N GLU A 276 -4.08 0.52 -13.58
CA GLU A 276 -2.96 0.04 -12.76
C GLU A 276 -3.38 -0.26 -11.31
N GLN A 277 -4.16 0.62 -10.68
CA GLN A 277 -4.70 0.39 -9.33
C GLN A 277 -5.57 -0.87 -9.28
N GLU A 278 -6.50 -1.02 -10.23
CA GLU A 278 -7.35 -2.21 -10.34
C GLU A 278 -6.53 -3.50 -10.53
N GLN A 279 -5.39 -3.41 -11.23
CA GLN A 279 -4.49 -4.55 -11.39
C GLN A 279 -3.80 -4.94 -10.08
N VAL A 280 -3.32 -3.97 -9.31
CA VAL A 280 -2.72 -4.20 -7.98
C VAL A 280 -3.74 -4.81 -7.02
N ASP A 281 -4.96 -4.28 -7.00
CA ASP A 281 -6.03 -4.77 -6.13
C ASP A 281 -6.42 -6.21 -6.49
N ARG A 282 -6.53 -6.54 -7.79
CA ARG A 282 -6.75 -7.92 -8.24
C ARG A 282 -5.63 -8.87 -7.80
N MET A 283 -4.37 -8.44 -7.92
CA MET A 283 -3.23 -9.25 -7.45
C MET A 283 -3.24 -9.45 -5.94
N ARG A 284 -3.60 -8.42 -5.17
CA ARG A 284 -3.71 -8.49 -3.70
C ARG A 284 -4.80 -9.46 -3.27
N LEU A 285 -6.00 -9.31 -3.82
CA LEU A 285 -7.14 -10.21 -3.53
C LEU A 285 -6.82 -11.66 -3.88
N ALA A 286 -6.12 -11.90 -4.99
CA ALA A 286 -5.67 -13.24 -5.35
C ALA A 286 -4.67 -13.82 -4.33
N ARG A 287 -3.75 -13.00 -3.79
CA ARG A 287 -2.80 -13.44 -2.75
C ARG A 287 -3.50 -13.75 -1.43
N GLU A 288 -4.38 -12.87 -0.95
CA GLU A 288 -5.13 -13.07 0.30
C GLU A 288 -5.99 -14.34 0.22
N TYR A 289 -6.71 -14.53 -0.90
CA TYR A 289 -7.50 -15.74 -1.13
C TYR A 289 -6.65 -17.02 -1.15
N ASN A 290 -5.48 -16.98 -1.77
CA ASN A 290 -4.57 -18.13 -1.81
C ASN A 290 -3.98 -18.45 -0.43
N GLN A 291 -3.72 -17.45 0.41
CA GLN A 291 -3.25 -17.63 1.79
C GLN A 291 -4.33 -18.26 2.67
N ASP A 292 -5.57 -17.75 2.61
CA ASP A 292 -6.70 -18.30 3.35
C ASP A 292 -6.98 -19.76 2.95
N LEU A 293 -6.87 -20.10 1.66
CA LEU A 293 -7.00 -21.48 1.19
C LEU A 293 -5.89 -22.41 1.73
N GLN A 294 -4.66 -21.92 1.86
CA GLN A 294 -3.56 -22.70 2.46
C GLN A 294 -3.80 -22.95 3.94
N LEU A 295 -4.28 -21.95 4.68
CA LEU A 295 -4.63 -22.08 6.10
C LEU A 295 -5.78 -23.07 6.29
N VAL A 296 -6.83 -23.00 5.47
CA VAL A 296 -7.97 -23.94 5.54
C VAL A 296 -7.54 -25.39 5.22
N LYS A 297 -6.60 -25.59 4.28
CA LYS A 297 -6.04 -26.93 4.01
C LYS A 297 -5.23 -27.47 5.19
N GLN A 298 -4.51 -26.59 5.88
CA GLN A 298 -3.70 -26.94 7.05
C GLN A 298 -4.58 -27.24 8.29
N GLU A 299 -5.68 -26.51 8.46
CA GLU A 299 -6.67 -26.75 9.52
C GLU A 299 -7.55 -27.99 9.27
N ARG A 300 -7.77 -28.36 7.99
CA ARG A 300 -8.55 -29.55 7.63
C ARG A 300 -7.79 -30.87 7.67
N GLY A 301 -6.49 -30.87 7.96
CA GLY A 301 -5.72 -32.10 8.12
C GLY A 301 -5.79 -33.02 6.90
N GLU A 302 -5.80 -32.47 5.69
CA GLU A 302 -5.70 -33.27 4.47
C GLU A 302 -4.22 -33.64 4.26
N GLU A 303 -3.77 -34.67 4.99
CA GLU A 303 -2.55 -35.41 4.67
C GLU A 303 -2.76 -36.15 3.34
N GLU A 304 -1.98 -35.79 2.32
CA GLU A 304 -1.87 -36.59 1.10
C GLU A 304 -1.30 -37.97 1.46
N MET A 305 -2.18 -38.97 1.53
CA MET A 305 -1.83 -40.39 1.55
C MET A 305 -1.49 -40.89 0.14
N GLY A 306 -0.27 -41.40 -0.03
CA GLY A 306 0.12 -42.38 -1.05
C GLY A 306 1.64 -42.43 -1.21
N GLY A 307 2.38 -43.51 -0.99
CA GLY A 307 2.04 -44.88 -0.60
C GLY A 307 3.33 -45.72 -0.42
N TRP A 308 3.31 -46.59 0.60
CA TRP A 308 3.89 -47.95 0.76
C TRP A 308 5.20 -48.41 0.08
N GLY A 309 6.11 -48.96 0.93
CA GLY A 309 7.15 -49.99 0.65
C GLY A 309 8.52 -49.42 0.24
N ASP A 310 9.68 -49.70 0.81
CA ASP A 310 10.24 -50.74 1.70
C ASP A 310 11.33 -50.04 2.57
N GLY A 311 11.64 -50.37 3.82
CA GLY A 311 12.17 -51.66 4.28
C GLY A 311 13.70 -51.62 4.40
N GLU A 312 14.19 -51.35 5.62
CA GLU A 312 15.47 -51.80 6.22
C GLU A 312 16.85 -51.16 5.91
N ARG A 313 17.40 -50.57 6.98
CA ARG A 313 18.71 -50.82 7.68
C ARG A 313 20.07 -50.64 6.97
N GLY A 314 20.95 -49.92 7.68
CA GLY A 314 22.39 -50.20 7.81
C GLY A 314 23.30 -49.04 7.36
N ARG A 315 23.67 -48.08 8.22
CA ARG A 315 24.89 -48.06 9.08
C ARG A 315 26.17 -48.58 8.43
N GLY A 316 27.13 -47.68 8.24
CA GLY A 316 28.57 -47.92 8.40
C GLY A 316 29.47 -47.39 7.28
N GLY A 317 30.50 -46.62 7.65
CA GLY A 317 31.76 -46.59 6.91
C GLY A 317 32.30 -45.23 6.47
N ASP A 318 32.95 -44.55 7.41
CA ASP A 318 34.24 -43.84 7.33
C ASP A 318 34.98 -43.80 5.97
N GLY A 319 35.58 -42.65 5.64
CA GLY A 319 36.52 -42.55 4.52
C GLY A 319 37.03 -41.13 4.25
N GLU A 320 38.23 -40.86 4.75
CA GLU A 320 39.05 -39.65 4.75
C GLU A 320 39.32 -38.92 3.41
N MET A 321 39.51 -37.59 3.58
CA MET A 321 40.52 -36.70 2.99
C MET A 321 41.28 -37.09 1.71
N GLY A 322 41.32 -36.13 0.77
CA GLY A 322 42.40 -36.00 -0.21
C GLY A 322 42.16 -34.81 -1.12
N GLY A 323 42.85 -33.70 -0.86
CA GLY A 323 42.74 -32.46 -1.65
C GLY A 323 43.81 -32.31 -2.73
N TRP A 324 43.56 -31.29 -3.56
CA TRP A 324 44.47 -30.44 -4.35
C TRP A 324 45.29 -31.08 -5.48
N GLY A 325 45.01 -30.61 -6.69
CA GLY A 325 45.86 -30.74 -7.87
C GLY A 325 45.45 -29.70 -8.91
N ASP A 326 46.24 -28.64 -9.02
CA ASP A 326 46.10 -27.50 -9.92
C ASP A 326 46.37 -27.83 -11.40
N GLY A 327 45.74 -27.04 -12.28
CA GLY A 327 46.36 -26.43 -13.47
C GLY A 327 46.64 -27.29 -14.71
N GLU A 328 46.02 -26.94 -15.85
CA GLU A 328 46.71 -26.28 -16.97
C GLU A 328 45.82 -26.08 -18.22
N MET A 329 46.24 -25.09 -19.01
CA MET A 329 45.59 -24.50 -20.19
C MET A 329 45.53 -25.41 -21.42
N GLY A 330 44.53 -25.19 -22.28
CA GLY A 330 44.50 -25.72 -23.64
C GLY A 330 43.56 -24.93 -24.56
N ASN A 331 44.15 -24.11 -25.42
CA ASN A 331 43.52 -23.28 -26.46
C ASN A 331 43.43 -24.06 -27.77
N THR A 332 42.27 -24.11 -28.45
CA THR A 332 42.18 -24.21 -29.93
C THR A 332 40.78 -23.95 -30.49
N SER A 333 40.70 -22.88 -31.28
CA SER A 333 40.02 -22.69 -32.58
C SER A 333 38.82 -23.54 -33.02
N ARG A 334 37.75 -22.79 -33.37
CA ARG A 334 36.88 -22.87 -34.57
C ARG A 334 36.54 -24.26 -35.12
N ASP A 335 35.25 -24.60 -35.05
CA ASP A 335 34.52 -25.15 -36.19
C ASP A 335 33.07 -24.71 -36.20
N ALA A 336 32.64 -24.15 -37.33
CA ALA A 336 31.28 -23.75 -37.62
C ALA A 336 30.50 -24.96 -38.11
N VAL A 337 29.47 -25.36 -37.37
CA VAL A 337 28.49 -26.35 -37.83
C VAL A 337 27.13 -25.69 -37.91
N LYS A 338 26.70 -25.41 -39.15
CA LYS A 338 25.31 -25.13 -39.49
C LYS A 338 24.51 -26.44 -39.34
N TYR A 339 23.74 -26.57 -38.26
CA TYR A 339 22.63 -27.51 -38.21
C TYR A 339 21.33 -26.77 -38.49
N ASN A 340 20.84 -26.97 -39.71
CA ASN A 340 19.46 -26.79 -40.08
C ASN A 340 18.64 -27.85 -39.31
N GLN A 341 18.02 -27.47 -38.19
CA GLN A 341 17.04 -28.31 -37.51
C GLN A 341 15.68 -27.64 -37.60
N GLN A 342 14.79 -28.32 -38.32
CA GLN A 342 13.35 -28.13 -38.26
C GLN A 342 12.91 -28.09 -36.79
N VAL A 343 12.23 -27.01 -36.42
CA VAL A 343 11.60 -26.87 -35.10
C VAL A 343 10.56 -28.00 -34.97
N PRO A 344 10.63 -28.87 -33.94
CA PRO A 344 9.54 -29.79 -33.68
C PRO A 344 8.32 -28.95 -33.27
N SER A 345 7.21 -29.07 -34.01
CA SER A 345 5.95 -28.46 -33.60
C SER A 345 5.53 -29.08 -32.26
N MET A 346 5.55 -28.27 -31.20
CA MET A 346 4.97 -28.66 -29.91
C MET A 346 3.45 -28.68 -30.08
N HIS A 347 2.89 -29.87 -30.28
CA HIS A 347 1.45 -30.05 -30.36
C HIS A 347 0.91 -30.41 -28.96
N VAL A 348 -0.03 -29.58 -28.47
CA VAL A 348 -0.90 -29.94 -27.34
C VAL A 348 -1.78 -31.12 -27.76
N ASP A 349 -1.89 -32.15 -26.93
CA ASP A 349 -2.69 -33.33 -27.22
C ASP A 349 -4.19 -33.00 -27.42
N LEU A 350 -4.91 -33.85 -28.16
CA LEU A 350 -6.33 -33.63 -28.46
C LEU A 350 -7.18 -33.57 -27.19
N GLU A 351 -6.82 -34.33 -26.16
CA GLU A 351 -7.54 -34.35 -24.88
C GLU A 351 -7.46 -33.00 -24.15
N THR A 352 -6.29 -32.38 -24.09
CA THR A 352 -6.12 -31.05 -23.46
C THR A 352 -6.80 -29.97 -24.29
N GLN A 353 -6.78 -30.07 -25.63
CA GLN A 353 -7.53 -29.14 -26.48
C GLN A 353 -9.05 -29.23 -26.25
N GLU A 354 -9.60 -30.43 -26.08
CA GLU A 354 -11.01 -30.63 -25.75
C GLU A 354 -11.35 -30.09 -24.35
N GLN A 355 -10.49 -30.32 -23.35
CA GLN A 355 -10.67 -29.78 -22.00
C GLN A 355 -10.63 -28.24 -21.98
N ILE A 356 -9.78 -27.61 -22.77
CA ILE A 356 -9.74 -26.15 -22.94
C ILE A 356 -11.07 -25.64 -23.51
N ARG A 357 -11.60 -26.29 -24.56
CA ARG A 357 -12.87 -25.90 -25.18
C ARG A 357 -14.05 -26.07 -24.21
N GLU A 358 -14.08 -27.17 -23.47
CA GLU A 358 -15.12 -27.44 -22.50
C GLU A 358 -15.14 -26.39 -21.38
N LEU A 359 -13.99 -26.10 -20.79
CA LEU A 359 -13.87 -25.09 -19.72
C LEU A 359 -14.29 -23.69 -20.20
N LEU A 360 -13.88 -23.28 -21.40
CA LEU A 360 -14.29 -22.00 -21.97
C LEU A 360 -15.80 -21.96 -22.27
N SER A 361 -16.38 -23.07 -22.74
CA SER A 361 -17.84 -23.16 -22.99
C SER A 361 -18.67 -23.05 -21.70
N GLN A 362 -18.11 -23.45 -20.56
CA GLN A 362 -18.71 -23.31 -19.23
C GLN A 362 -18.51 -21.89 -18.64
N GLY A 363 -17.84 -20.99 -19.36
CA GLY A 363 -17.52 -19.64 -18.90
C GLY A 363 -16.41 -19.60 -17.85
N CYS A 364 -15.57 -20.64 -17.78
CA CYS A 364 -14.40 -20.64 -16.93
C CYS A 364 -13.25 -19.86 -17.58
N CYS A 365 -12.46 -19.18 -16.77
CA CYS A 365 -11.17 -18.63 -17.19
C CYS A 365 -10.11 -19.73 -17.08
N LEU A 366 -9.06 -19.69 -17.88
CA LEU A 366 -7.91 -20.58 -17.73
C LEU A 366 -6.69 -19.76 -17.26
N ALA A 367 -5.73 -20.46 -16.68
CA ALA A 367 -4.42 -19.91 -16.36
C ALA A 367 -3.37 -20.98 -16.65
N ILE A 368 -2.19 -20.55 -17.09
CA ILE A 368 -1.05 -21.44 -17.29
C ILE A 368 -0.01 -21.10 -16.23
N GLU A 369 0.49 -22.13 -15.55
CA GLU A 369 1.54 -21.97 -14.56
C GLU A 369 2.71 -22.89 -14.88
N TYR A 370 3.92 -22.43 -14.55
CA TYR A 370 5.16 -23.18 -14.76
C TYR A 370 6.04 -23.18 -13.50
N ALA A 371 6.85 -24.21 -13.35
CA ALA A 371 7.78 -24.37 -12.24
C ALA A 371 9.01 -25.17 -12.63
N ASN A 372 10.20 -24.67 -12.28
CA ASN A 372 11.41 -25.48 -12.33
C ASN A 372 11.40 -26.55 -11.22
N GLU A 373 12.27 -27.55 -11.32
CA GLU A 373 12.29 -28.72 -10.42
C GLU A 373 12.36 -28.34 -8.93
N ARG A 374 13.15 -27.32 -8.58
CA ARG A 374 13.26 -26.81 -7.21
C ARG A 374 11.93 -26.23 -6.71
N ARG A 375 11.25 -25.44 -7.54
CA ARG A 375 9.96 -24.79 -7.20
C ARG A 375 8.82 -25.80 -7.14
N PHE A 376 8.82 -26.79 -8.03
CA PHE A 376 7.87 -27.89 -8.01
C PHE A 376 7.94 -28.68 -6.70
N ARG A 377 9.15 -29.00 -6.21
CA ARG A 377 9.35 -29.70 -4.92
C ARG A 377 8.79 -28.93 -3.71
N SER A 378 8.70 -27.61 -3.78
CA SER A 378 8.08 -26.76 -2.75
C SER A 378 6.65 -26.34 -3.09
N ASN A 379 6.01 -26.99 -4.07
CA ASN A 379 4.69 -26.66 -4.61
C ASN A 379 4.49 -25.17 -4.96
N ALA A 380 5.57 -24.52 -5.41
CA ALA A 380 5.58 -23.12 -5.80
C ALA A 380 5.52 -23.03 -7.33
N TRP A 381 4.60 -22.23 -7.85
CA TRP A 381 4.38 -22.08 -9.28
C TRP A 381 4.45 -20.61 -9.68
N LYS A 382 4.91 -20.33 -10.90
CA LYS A 382 4.85 -19.01 -11.52
C LYS A 382 3.73 -18.99 -12.55
N SER A 383 2.96 -17.91 -12.56
CA SER A 383 1.92 -17.73 -13.57
C SER A 383 2.51 -17.15 -14.84
N SER A 384 2.15 -17.74 -15.98
CA SER A 384 2.32 -17.15 -17.30
C SER A 384 1.33 -15.99 -17.47
N PRO A 385 1.56 -15.03 -18.39
CA PRO A 385 0.62 -13.94 -18.65
C PRO A 385 -0.81 -14.46 -18.86
N VAL A 386 -1.77 -13.83 -18.20
CA VAL A 386 -3.18 -14.22 -18.27
C VAL A 386 -3.71 -13.87 -19.65
N PHE A 387 -4.28 -14.85 -20.35
CA PHE A 387 -4.97 -14.59 -21.61
C PHE A 387 -6.33 -13.93 -21.33
N HIS A 388 -6.72 -13.00 -22.19
CA HIS A 388 -7.94 -12.20 -22.03
C HIS A 388 -9.06 -12.58 -23.01
N GLY A 389 -8.84 -13.57 -23.88
CA GLY A 389 -9.81 -14.05 -24.86
C GLY A 389 -10.69 -15.20 -24.36
N ASN A 390 -11.92 -15.27 -24.88
CA ASN A 390 -12.83 -16.41 -24.69
C ASN A 390 -12.68 -17.48 -25.80
N GLU A 391 -11.70 -17.32 -26.70
CA GLU A 391 -11.51 -18.20 -27.84
C GLU A 391 -10.52 -19.33 -27.52
N ALA A 392 -10.92 -20.57 -27.80
CA ALA A 392 -10.09 -21.74 -27.53
C ALA A 392 -8.81 -21.78 -28.37
N SER A 393 -8.81 -21.19 -29.57
CA SER A 393 -7.64 -21.05 -30.44
C SER A 393 -6.53 -20.25 -29.75
N GLU A 394 -6.86 -19.09 -29.19
CA GLU A 394 -5.90 -18.22 -28.50
C GLU A 394 -5.33 -18.88 -27.24
N ALA A 395 -6.19 -19.57 -26.46
CA ALA A 395 -5.75 -20.29 -25.27
C ALA A 395 -4.79 -21.46 -25.62
N ILE A 396 -5.05 -22.17 -26.72
CA ILE A 396 -4.16 -23.23 -27.21
C ILE A 396 -2.82 -22.64 -27.66
N THR A 397 -2.81 -21.52 -28.39
CA THR A 397 -1.58 -20.84 -28.80
C THR A 397 -0.74 -20.40 -27.60
N ALA A 398 -1.36 -19.76 -26.60
CA ALA A 398 -0.66 -19.35 -25.38
C ALA A 398 -0.08 -20.53 -24.60
N LEU A 399 -0.78 -21.68 -24.58
CA LEU A 399 -0.26 -22.91 -23.99
C LEU A 399 0.95 -23.45 -24.76
N VAL A 400 0.90 -23.46 -26.09
CA VAL A 400 2.03 -23.87 -26.94
C VAL A 400 3.24 -22.96 -26.72
N ASP A 401 3.03 -21.64 -26.67
CA ASP A 401 4.10 -20.67 -26.45
C ASP A 401 4.73 -20.88 -25.06
N CYS A 402 3.91 -21.07 -24.02
CA CYS A 402 4.40 -21.35 -22.68
C CYS A 402 5.17 -22.68 -22.59
N LEU A 403 4.73 -23.72 -23.30
CA LEU A 403 5.46 -24.99 -23.40
C LEU A 403 6.80 -24.82 -24.11
N ALA A 404 6.86 -23.96 -25.12
CA ALA A 404 8.09 -23.67 -25.87
C ALA A 404 9.09 -22.84 -25.07
N GLU A 405 8.63 -21.84 -24.31
CA GLU A 405 9.47 -20.99 -23.45
C GLU A 405 10.01 -21.76 -22.24
N HIS A 406 9.21 -22.67 -21.69
CA HIS A 406 9.52 -23.40 -20.46
C HIS A 406 9.88 -24.87 -20.71
N ARG A 407 10.66 -25.14 -21.77
CA ARG A 407 11.15 -26.49 -22.08
C ARG A 407 12.00 -27.04 -20.94
N GLY A 408 11.64 -28.22 -20.44
CA GLY A 408 12.33 -28.86 -19.31
C GLY A 408 11.88 -28.36 -17.94
N GLU A 409 10.82 -27.55 -17.87
CA GLU A 409 10.13 -27.20 -16.62
C GLU A 409 8.76 -27.90 -16.53
N TYR A 410 8.17 -27.93 -15.34
CA TYR A 410 6.78 -28.35 -15.17
C TYR A 410 5.87 -27.26 -15.70
N VAL A 411 4.90 -27.61 -16.55
CA VAL A 411 3.85 -26.69 -17.01
C VAL A 411 2.50 -27.30 -16.69
N ARG A 412 1.58 -26.52 -16.12
CA ARG A 412 0.22 -26.95 -15.80
C ARG A 412 -0.82 -25.97 -16.33
N LEU A 413 -1.95 -26.53 -16.72
CA LEU A 413 -3.17 -25.82 -17.09
C LEU A 413 -4.11 -25.79 -15.88
N ILE A 414 -4.68 -24.63 -15.61
CA ILE A 414 -5.64 -24.42 -14.53
C ILE A 414 -6.93 -23.88 -15.12
N GLY A 415 -8.06 -24.50 -14.78
CA GLY A 415 -9.40 -23.97 -15.04
C GLY A 415 -9.94 -23.29 -13.79
N VAL A 416 -10.49 -22.10 -13.92
CA VAL A 416 -11.03 -21.27 -12.83
C VAL A 416 -12.47 -20.89 -13.15
N ASP A 417 -13.40 -21.27 -12.29
CA ASP A 417 -14.78 -20.79 -12.36
C ASP A 417 -14.84 -19.37 -11.75
N PRO A 418 -15.11 -18.32 -12.55
CA PRO A 418 -15.11 -16.94 -12.06
C PRO A 418 -16.29 -16.64 -11.12
N LYS A 419 -17.39 -17.40 -11.19
CA LYS A 419 -18.57 -17.21 -10.33
C LYS A 419 -18.37 -17.87 -8.98
N ALA A 420 -17.87 -19.11 -8.97
CA ALA A 420 -17.58 -19.85 -7.74
C ALA A 420 -16.20 -19.52 -7.14
N LYS A 421 -15.37 -18.74 -7.85
CA LYS A 421 -14.01 -18.33 -7.47
C LYS A 421 -13.12 -19.51 -7.04
N ARG A 422 -13.23 -20.65 -7.74
CA ARG A 422 -12.50 -21.87 -7.40
C ARG A 422 -11.82 -22.46 -8.62
N ARG A 423 -10.72 -23.17 -8.38
CA ARG A 423 -10.07 -23.99 -9.40
C ARG A 423 -10.94 -25.21 -9.64
N VAL A 424 -11.34 -25.41 -10.89
CA VAL A 424 -12.16 -26.55 -11.34
C VAL A 424 -11.32 -27.59 -12.07
N LEU A 425 -10.13 -27.22 -12.56
CA LEU A 425 -9.15 -28.12 -13.15
C LEU A 425 -7.73 -27.71 -12.73
N GLU A 426 -6.90 -28.68 -12.40
CA GLU A 426 -5.44 -28.54 -12.33
C GLU A 426 -4.81 -29.75 -13.03
N LYS A 427 -4.27 -29.56 -14.23
CA LYS A 427 -3.66 -30.64 -15.03
C LYS A 427 -2.24 -30.27 -15.42
N ILE A 428 -1.27 -31.09 -15.03
CA ILE A 428 0.13 -30.94 -15.46
C ILE A 428 0.22 -31.42 -16.91
N ILE A 429 0.59 -30.51 -17.81
CA ILE A 429 0.70 -30.74 -19.25
C ILE A 429 2.12 -31.17 -19.64
N GLN A 430 3.15 -30.65 -18.95
CA GLN A 430 4.55 -30.99 -19.22
C GLN A 430 5.29 -31.31 -17.94
N ARG A 431 6.18 -32.31 -18.00
CA ARG A 431 7.16 -32.60 -16.95
C ARG A 431 8.59 -32.49 -17.53
N PRO A 432 9.59 -32.10 -16.73
CA PRO A 432 10.99 -31.95 -17.19
C PRO A 432 11.60 -33.17 -17.89
N HIS A 433 11.05 -34.37 -17.65
CA HIS A 433 11.58 -35.66 -18.09
C HIS A 433 10.53 -36.59 -18.73
N GLY A 434 9.47 -36.02 -19.32
CA GLY A 434 8.42 -36.77 -20.01
C GLY A 434 7.55 -35.90 -20.87
#